data_AF-A0A3A0AHK2-F1
#
_entry.id   AF-A0A3A0AHK2-F1
#
_cell.length_a   1.000
_cell.length_b   1.000
_cell.length_c   1.000
_cell.angle_alpha   90.00
_cell.angle_beta   90.00
_cell.angle_gamma   90.00
#
_symmetry.space_group_name_H-M   'P 1'
#
loop_
_entity.id
_entity.type
_entity.pdbx_description
1 polymer ?
#
loop_
_entity_poly.entity_id
_entity_poly.type
_entity_poly.pdbx_seq_one_letter_code
_entity_poly.pdbx_strand_id
1 'polypeptide(L)'
;MNFSFMKPSILVSTLIAVVVLLVAACGPADTPAPTPADNPPATQPAATDTPVAEEAEAATTGDEAEEPAGSEAAPPPAAVSEGAASELEPAARADMYSEVPPMQIDPSTIYYATLKTEQGDIKAQLFADRAPVTVNNFVFLAREGFYNNTTFHRVLDGFMAQGGDPTGTGAGGPGYRFQDEIDPSLTFDRAGLLAMANSGPATNGSQFFITFAPTEWLNGNHTIFGEIVEGAEVLDKLTRRDPTTNPSFEGDLLYTVLIEESETSLLPTPLPPTPTPTPFAPTGAEADERLLATVEPAQRANYYNTAPELAIDTTRQYTATIATTQGEMVIELYADAAPVAVNNFVVLSNLGFFDGLPINQNSPDNALIFGSPDNNPQHDVGYRIQAETNLTHTLEVGSVAYIPFQLPTGELVASGSQLLVARIVPPATANAQFSFFGRIIDGLEVLDALTTEDTIESVTVHESE
;
A
#
# COMPACT_ATOMS: atom_id res chain seq x y z
N MET A 1 30.91 -11.91 60.00
CA MET A 1 31.16 -10.77 59.08
C MET A 1 31.82 -11.31 57.83
N ASN A 2 31.06 -11.45 56.75
CA ASN A 2 31.46 -11.04 55.40
C ASN A 2 30.35 -11.42 54.43
N PHE A 3 29.85 -10.37 53.79
CA PHE A 3 28.85 -10.37 52.73
C PHE A 3 29.37 -11.12 51.50
N SER A 4 28.53 -11.95 50.89
CA SER A 4 28.67 -12.33 49.49
C SER A 4 27.46 -11.81 48.74
N PHE A 5 27.73 -10.89 47.82
CA PHE A 5 26.80 -10.20 46.95
C PHE A 5 26.12 -11.19 46.00
N MET A 6 24.78 -11.23 46.04
CA MET A 6 23.94 -11.78 44.98
C MET A 6 23.73 -10.66 43.96
N LYS A 7 24.21 -10.85 42.73
CA LYS A 7 23.94 -9.93 41.60
C LYS A 7 22.47 -10.06 41.16
N PRO A 8 21.74 -8.97 40.89
CA PRO A 8 20.38 -9.04 40.38
C PRO A 8 20.34 -9.29 38.85
N SER A 9 19.28 -9.98 38.45
CA SER A 9 18.92 -10.43 37.10
C SER A 9 18.94 -9.34 36.03
N ILE A 10 19.44 -9.75 34.87
CA ILE A 10 19.29 -9.11 33.56
C ILE A 10 17.88 -9.41 33.06
N LEU A 11 16.96 -8.43 33.14
CA LEU A 11 15.61 -8.53 32.57
C LEU A 11 14.96 -7.14 32.47
N VAL A 12 15.62 -6.17 31.82
CA VAL A 12 15.04 -4.83 31.55
C VAL A 12 15.56 -4.24 30.22
N SER A 13 15.67 -5.03 29.14
CA SER A 13 16.10 -4.52 27.82
C SER A 13 15.18 -4.86 26.63
N THR A 14 14.08 -5.58 26.84
CA THR A 14 13.22 -6.04 25.74
C THR A 14 12.03 -5.11 25.43
N LEU A 15 11.89 -3.99 26.15
CA LEU A 15 10.67 -3.16 26.13
C LEU A 15 10.61 -2.12 24.99
N ILE A 16 11.69 -1.92 24.24
CA ILE A 16 11.81 -0.82 23.26
C ILE A 16 12.03 -1.30 21.84
N ALA A 17 12.53 -2.53 21.68
CA ALA A 17 12.71 -3.11 20.36
C ALA A 17 11.36 -3.27 19.65
N VAL A 18 10.24 -3.55 20.31
CA VAL A 18 9.01 -3.86 19.55
C VAL A 18 8.41 -2.63 18.83
N VAL A 19 8.60 -1.40 19.32
CA VAL A 19 8.08 -0.19 18.66
C VAL A 19 9.11 0.44 17.71
N VAL A 20 10.42 0.34 18.00
CA VAL A 20 11.47 0.86 17.10
C VAL A 20 11.90 -0.16 16.03
N LEU A 21 11.79 -1.47 16.28
CA LEU A 21 12.17 -2.52 15.34
C LEU A 21 11.06 -2.84 14.30
N LEU A 22 9.83 -2.33 14.48
CA LEU A 22 8.82 -2.31 13.41
C LEU A 22 9.04 -1.15 12.42
N VAL A 23 9.95 -0.21 12.71
CA VAL A 23 10.35 0.87 11.79
C VAL A 23 11.84 0.76 11.38
N ALA A 24 12.65 -0.07 12.03
CA ALA A 24 14.07 -0.23 11.68
C ALA A 24 14.65 -1.63 12.01
N ALA A 25 14.28 -2.69 11.26
CA ALA A 25 15.19 -3.83 11.01
C ALA A 25 14.72 -4.73 9.85
N CYS A 26 15.39 -4.60 8.70
CA CYS A 26 15.89 -5.77 7.99
C CYS A 26 17.20 -5.41 7.27
N GLY A 27 18.29 -5.44 8.04
CA GLY A 27 19.65 -5.59 7.52
C GLY A 27 20.17 -6.99 7.91
N PRO A 28 21.08 -7.59 7.13
CA PRO A 28 21.17 -9.04 7.01
C PRO A 28 21.94 -9.66 8.18
N ALA A 29 21.45 -10.81 8.67
CA ALA A 29 22.22 -11.72 9.50
C ALA A 29 22.25 -13.10 8.85
N ASP A 30 23.44 -13.49 8.39
CA ASP A 30 23.79 -14.83 7.93
C ASP A 30 23.52 -15.89 9.01
N THR A 31 22.75 -16.94 8.70
CA THR A 31 23.04 -18.36 9.03
C THR A 31 22.03 -19.33 8.36
N PRO A 32 22.33 -20.65 8.27
CA PRO A 32 22.44 -21.40 7.02
C PRO A 32 21.14 -22.00 6.50
N ALA A 33 21.18 -22.36 5.20
CA ALA A 33 20.10 -22.93 4.41
C ALA A 33 19.34 -24.10 5.09
N PRO A 34 18.00 -24.12 5.05
CA PRO A 34 17.22 -25.32 5.31
C PRO A 34 17.04 -26.13 4.02
N THR A 35 17.31 -27.43 4.12
CA THR A 35 17.05 -28.47 3.12
C THR A 35 15.55 -28.57 2.80
N PRO A 36 15.14 -28.98 1.58
CA PRO A 36 13.73 -28.95 1.18
C PRO A 36 12.93 -30.00 1.93
N ALA A 37 11.83 -29.59 2.56
CA ALA A 37 10.81 -30.50 3.06
C ALA A 37 9.66 -30.53 2.05
N ASP A 38 9.43 -31.72 1.49
CA ASP A 38 8.19 -32.12 0.84
C ASP A 38 6.99 -31.74 1.70
N ASN A 39 5.97 -31.10 1.12
CA ASN A 39 4.63 -31.12 1.70
C ASN A 39 3.57 -31.44 0.62
N PRO A 40 2.64 -32.35 0.94
CA PRO A 40 1.63 -32.91 0.03
C PRO A 40 0.44 -31.95 -0.17
N PRO A 41 -0.41 -32.16 -1.20
CA PRO A 41 -1.48 -31.24 -1.53
C PRO A 41 -2.60 -31.25 -0.50
N ALA A 42 -3.07 -30.05 -0.16
CA ALA A 42 -4.23 -29.81 0.68
C ALA A 42 -5.53 -30.20 -0.06
N THR A 43 -6.30 -31.06 0.60
CA THR A 43 -7.65 -31.51 0.24
C THR A 43 -8.69 -30.40 0.40
N GLN A 44 -9.51 -30.21 -0.64
CA GLN A 44 -10.74 -29.42 -0.62
C GLN A 44 -11.93 -30.31 -0.18
N PRO A 45 -12.91 -29.83 0.61
CA PRO A 45 -14.04 -30.65 1.05
C PRO A 45 -15.10 -30.81 -0.05
N ALA A 46 -15.64 -32.03 -0.11
CA ALA A 46 -16.57 -32.53 -1.10
C ALA A 46 -17.98 -31.93 -1.00
N ALA A 47 -18.58 -31.67 -2.16
CA ALA A 47 -20.03 -31.61 -2.33
C ALA A 47 -20.53 -32.99 -2.79
N THR A 48 -21.35 -33.62 -1.97
CA THR A 48 -22.12 -34.82 -2.27
C THR A 48 -23.46 -34.44 -2.90
N ASP A 49 -23.80 -34.95 -4.08
CA ASP A 49 -24.94 -35.86 -4.22
C ASP A 49 -25.05 -36.52 -5.61
N THR A 50 -24.78 -37.82 -5.61
CA THR A 50 -25.45 -38.99 -6.22
C THR A 50 -26.03 -38.95 -7.67
N PRO A 51 -25.75 -39.99 -8.50
CA PRO A 51 -25.96 -40.00 -9.94
C PRO A 51 -27.29 -40.64 -10.38
N VAL A 52 -27.70 -40.36 -11.62
CA VAL A 52 -28.56 -41.25 -12.41
C VAL A 52 -27.92 -41.44 -13.78
N ALA A 53 -27.59 -42.69 -14.09
CA ALA A 53 -27.14 -43.13 -15.40
C ALA A 53 -28.37 -43.54 -16.22
N GLU A 54 -28.43 -43.15 -17.50
CA GLU A 54 -29.15 -43.94 -18.50
C GLU A 54 -28.57 -43.71 -19.91
N GLU A 55 -28.07 -44.83 -20.42
CA GLU A 55 -27.96 -45.32 -21.80
C GLU A 55 -27.57 -44.43 -22.99
N ALA A 56 -26.60 -44.99 -23.73
CA ALA A 56 -26.22 -44.62 -25.07
C ALA A 56 -27.25 -45.12 -26.09
N GLU A 57 -27.60 -44.27 -27.06
CA GLU A 57 -27.90 -44.71 -28.42
C GLU A 57 -27.20 -43.80 -29.42
N ALA A 58 -26.41 -44.42 -30.29
CA ALA A 58 -25.81 -43.81 -31.45
C ALA A 58 -26.85 -43.68 -32.56
N ALA A 59 -27.00 -42.48 -33.10
CA ALA A 59 -27.64 -42.26 -34.39
C ALA A 59 -26.86 -41.18 -35.15
N THR A 60 -26.15 -41.66 -36.18
CA THR A 60 -25.49 -40.86 -37.20
C THR A 60 -26.53 -40.28 -38.16
N THR A 61 -26.62 -38.96 -38.28
CA THR A 61 -27.06 -38.28 -39.51
C THR A 61 -26.48 -36.87 -39.48
N GLY A 62 -25.73 -36.54 -40.53
CA GLY A 62 -25.10 -35.24 -40.67
C GLY A 62 -26.13 -34.13 -40.86
N ASP A 63 -25.80 -32.99 -40.28
CA ASP A 63 -26.29 -31.69 -40.68
C ASP A 63 -25.13 -30.70 -40.46
N GLU A 64 -25.04 -29.73 -41.35
CA GLU A 64 -23.87 -28.93 -41.66
C GLU A 64 -23.28 -28.22 -40.43
N ALA A 65 -22.02 -28.50 -40.14
CA ALA A 65 -21.22 -27.67 -39.24
C ALA A 65 -21.01 -26.32 -39.94
N GLU A 66 -21.74 -25.30 -39.49
CA GLU A 66 -21.32 -23.92 -39.62
C GLU A 66 -19.91 -23.84 -39.00
N GLU A 67 -18.90 -23.57 -39.84
CA GLU A 67 -17.55 -23.27 -39.39
C GLU A 67 -17.64 -22.18 -38.30
N PRO A 68 -16.98 -22.33 -37.14
CA PRO A 68 -16.76 -21.17 -36.30
C PRO A 68 -15.91 -20.21 -37.15
N ALA A 69 -16.47 -19.03 -37.42
CA ALA A 69 -15.77 -17.95 -38.09
C ALA A 69 -14.38 -17.81 -37.48
N GLY A 70 -13.35 -18.07 -38.29
CA GLY A 70 -11.97 -17.93 -37.89
C GLY A 70 -11.78 -16.55 -37.29
N SER A 71 -11.24 -16.51 -36.08
CA SER A 71 -10.66 -15.29 -35.52
C SER A 71 -9.55 -14.87 -36.48
N GLU A 72 -9.84 -13.94 -37.38
CA GLU A 72 -8.86 -13.39 -38.30
C GLU A 72 -7.85 -12.62 -37.44
N ALA A 73 -6.70 -13.25 -37.18
CA ALA A 73 -5.61 -12.68 -36.39
C ALA A 73 -5.25 -11.31 -36.94
N ALA A 74 -5.08 -10.31 -36.07
CA ALA A 74 -4.75 -8.97 -36.51
C ALA A 74 -3.40 -9.00 -37.25
N PRO A 75 -3.29 -8.36 -38.43
CA PRO A 75 -2.02 -8.31 -39.15
C PRO A 75 -0.95 -7.61 -38.28
N PRO A 76 0.31 -8.05 -38.34
CA PRO A 76 1.38 -7.49 -37.53
C PRO A 76 1.56 -5.99 -37.79
N PRO A 77 2.01 -5.22 -36.79
CA PRO A 77 2.08 -3.76 -36.86
C PRO A 77 3.10 -3.28 -37.90
N ALA A 78 2.79 -2.16 -38.56
CA ALA A 78 3.69 -1.54 -39.53
C ALA A 78 4.90 -0.82 -38.88
N ALA A 79 4.83 -0.52 -37.59
CA ALA A 79 5.89 0.11 -36.81
C ALA A 79 6.27 -0.79 -35.62
N VAL A 80 7.57 -1.02 -35.43
CA VAL A 80 8.15 -1.83 -34.35
C VAL A 80 9.33 -1.10 -33.72
N SER A 81 9.60 -1.34 -32.44
CA SER A 81 10.80 -0.80 -31.76
C SER A 81 12.08 -1.45 -32.29
N GLU A 82 13.09 -0.66 -32.65
CA GLU A 82 14.30 -1.09 -33.39
C GLU A 82 15.62 -1.00 -32.57
N GLY A 83 15.58 -1.11 -31.24
CA GLY A 83 16.79 -1.08 -30.41
C GLY A 83 17.60 -2.39 -30.42
N ALA A 84 18.66 -2.48 -29.61
CA ALA A 84 19.65 -3.56 -29.74
C ALA A 84 19.08 -4.96 -29.44
N ALA A 85 18.07 -5.06 -28.56
CA ALA A 85 17.43 -6.35 -28.29
C ALA A 85 16.58 -6.83 -29.47
N SER A 86 16.07 -5.93 -30.32
CA SER A 86 15.23 -6.28 -31.47
C SER A 86 15.95 -7.14 -32.53
N GLU A 87 17.29 -7.13 -32.57
CA GLU A 87 18.10 -7.94 -33.47
C GLU A 87 18.20 -9.42 -33.06
N LEU A 88 17.78 -9.75 -31.84
CA LEU A 88 17.81 -11.09 -31.27
C LEU A 88 16.41 -11.69 -31.26
N GLU A 89 16.32 -13.02 -31.43
CA GLU A 89 15.07 -13.75 -31.15
C GLU A 89 14.68 -13.60 -29.67
N PRO A 90 13.38 -13.61 -29.31
CA PRO A 90 12.91 -13.33 -27.96
C PRO A 90 13.67 -14.12 -26.88
N ALA A 91 13.75 -15.45 -27.00
CA ALA A 91 14.40 -16.29 -26.00
C ALA A 91 15.90 -15.99 -25.79
N ALA A 92 16.59 -15.45 -26.80
CA ALA A 92 18.01 -15.07 -26.71
C ALA A 92 18.23 -13.75 -25.96
N ARG A 93 17.17 -13.01 -25.64
CA ARG A 93 17.20 -11.79 -24.83
C ARG A 93 17.12 -12.08 -23.33
N ALA A 94 16.82 -13.31 -22.94
CA ALA A 94 16.82 -13.71 -21.54
C ALA A 94 18.21 -13.46 -20.93
N ASP A 95 18.23 -12.78 -19.78
CA ASP A 95 19.43 -12.44 -19.03
C ASP A 95 20.48 -11.60 -19.81
N MET A 96 20.06 -10.85 -20.84
CA MET A 96 20.99 -10.11 -21.70
C MET A 96 21.62 -8.86 -21.04
N TYR A 97 21.00 -8.30 -20.01
CA TYR A 97 21.48 -7.11 -19.30
C TYR A 97 22.01 -7.47 -17.91
N SER A 98 23.16 -6.92 -17.54
CA SER A 98 23.81 -7.21 -16.26
C SER A 98 23.37 -6.32 -15.10
N GLU A 99 22.80 -5.14 -15.39
CA GLU A 99 22.45 -4.13 -14.40
C GLU A 99 21.18 -3.39 -14.81
N VAL A 100 20.49 -2.83 -13.82
CA VAL A 100 19.31 -1.97 -14.02
C VAL A 100 19.71 -0.76 -14.87
N PRO A 101 18.94 -0.36 -15.89
CA PRO A 101 19.27 0.79 -16.72
C PRO A 101 19.33 2.07 -15.87
N PRO A 102 20.28 2.99 -16.15
CA PRO A 102 20.28 4.29 -15.49
C PRO A 102 18.99 5.06 -15.81
N MET A 103 18.65 6.04 -14.97
CA MET A 103 17.49 6.91 -15.20
C MET A 103 17.68 7.72 -16.50
N GLN A 104 16.81 7.49 -17.48
CA GLN A 104 16.83 8.13 -18.81
C GLN A 104 15.55 8.92 -19.10
N ILE A 105 14.47 8.64 -18.37
CA ILE A 105 13.20 9.37 -18.48
C ILE A 105 13.20 10.59 -17.57
N ASP A 106 12.29 11.53 -17.85
CA ASP A 106 11.92 12.60 -16.93
C ASP A 106 10.65 12.19 -16.18
N PRO A 107 10.70 11.91 -14.86
CA PRO A 107 9.52 11.53 -14.08
C PRO A 107 8.35 12.53 -14.12
N SER A 108 8.59 13.78 -14.52
CA SER A 108 7.54 14.79 -14.66
C SER A 108 6.83 14.77 -16.02
N THR A 109 7.33 13.99 -16.98
CA THR A 109 6.72 13.81 -18.32
C THR A 109 5.70 12.68 -18.32
N ILE A 110 4.65 12.81 -19.13
CA ILE A 110 3.66 11.74 -19.32
C ILE A 110 4.14 10.81 -20.41
N TYR A 111 4.21 9.52 -20.10
CA TYR A 111 4.55 8.47 -21.05
C TYR A 111 3.34 7.61 -21.36
N TYR A 112 3.15 7.28 -22.64
CA TYR A 112 2.23 6.25 -23.07
C TYR A 112 2.98 5.04 -23.61
N ALA A 113 2.49 3.86 -23.29
CA ALA A 113 2.90 2.60 -23.89
C ALA A 113 1.75 2.04 -24.73
N THR A 114 1.98 1.86 -26.03
CA THR A 114 1.05 1.15 -26.91
C THR A 114 1.58 -0.26 -27.14
N LEU A 115 0.93 -1.24 -26.52
CA LEU A 115 1.18 -2.67 -26.69
C LEU A 115 0.44 -3.11 -27.95
N LYS A 116 1.19 -3.44 -29.00
CA LYS A 116 0.64 -3.99 -30.26
C LYS A 116 0.54 -5.51 -30.11
N THR A 117 -0.68 -6.04 -30.01
CA THR A 117 -0.90 -7.48 -29.79
C THR A 117 -1.61 -8.13 -30.96
N GLU A 118 -1.59 -9.46 -31.01
CA GLU A 118 -2.36 -10.27 -31.97
C GLU A 118 -3.88 -10.02 -31.89
N GLN A 119 -4.38 -9.61 -30.73
CA GLN A 119 -5.80 -9.38 -30.47
C GLN A 119 -6.21 -7.90 -30.62
N GLY A 120 -5.25 -7.01 -30.93
CA GLY A 120 -5.45 -5.58 -31.07
C GLY A 120 -4.47 -4.75 -30.25
N ASP A 121 -4.68 -3.43 -30.24
CA ASP A 121 -3.80 -2.49 -29.56
C ASP A 121 -4.34 -2.14 -28.18
N ILE A 122 -3.44 -2.13 -27.19
CA ILE A 122 -3.73 -1.66 -25.83
C ILE A 122 -2.83 -0.45 -25.57
N LYS A 123 -3.43 0.71 -25.30
CA LYS A 123 -2.67 1.92 -24.93
C LYS A 123 -2.82 2.18 -23.44
N ALA A 124 -1.70 2.30 -22.74
CA ALA A 124 -1.63 2.60 -21.32
C ALA A 124 -0.86 3.90 -21.07
N GLN A 125 -1.33 4.70 -20.12
CA GLN A 125 -0.58 5.81 -19.55
C GLN A 125 0.29 5.26 -18.40
N LEU A 126 1.56 5.65 -18.36
CA LEU A 126 2.51 5.21 -17.34
C LEU A 126 2.64 6.26 -16.22
N PHE A 127 2.78 5.79 -14.98
CA PHE A 127 2.87 6.62 -13.78
C PHE A 127 4.32 6.95 -13.43
N ALA A 128 5.00 7.70 -14.31
CA ALA A 128 6.42 8.03 -14.16
C ALA A 128 6.74 8.83 -12.88
N ASP A 129 5.78 9.60 -12.39
CA ASP A 129 5.87 10.38 -11.14
C ASP A 129 5.76 9.50 -9.88
N ARG A 130 5.07 8.36 -9.97
CA ARG A 130 4.80 7.46 -8.83
C ARG A 130 5.73 6.26 -8.78
N ALA A 131 6.08 5.70 -9.94
CA ALA A 131 6.97 4.55 -10.08
C ALA A 131 8.11 4.85 -11.08
N PRO A 132 8.97 5.85 -10.81
CA PRO A 132 9.96 6.34 -11.77
C PRO A 132 10.98 5.27 -12.20
N VAL A 133 11.45 4.40 -11.29
CA VAL A 133 12.42 3.35 -11.63
C VAL A 133 11.76 2.28 -12.50
N THR A 134 10.53 1.92 -12.19
CA THR A 134 9.75 0.91 -12.91
C THR A 134 9.38 1.40 -14.31
N VAL A 135 8.90 2.62 -14.43
CA VAL A 135 8.59 3.23 -15.74
C VAL A 135 9.86 3.40 -16.56
N ASN A 136 10.98 3.83 -15.95
CA ASN A 136 12.27 3.91 -16.65
C ASN A 136 12.71 2.55 -17.21
N ASN A 137 12.62 1.50 -16.38
CA ASN A 137 12.92 0.12 -16.78
C ASN A 137 12.05 -0.33 -17.95
N PHE A 138 10.73 -0.15 -17.84
CA PHE A 138 9.78 -0.56 -18.88
C PHE A 138 10.01 0.19 -20.19
N VAL A 139 10.20 1.51 -20.12
CA VAL A 139 10.48 2.37 -21.29
C VAL A 139 11.79 1.99 -21.96
N PHE A 140 12.85 1.75 -21.18
CA PHE A 140 14.14 1.29 -21.70
C PHE A 140 13.98 -0.03 -22.46
N LEU A 141 13.40 -1.06 -21.83
CA LEU A 141 13.20 -2.37 -22.45
C LEU A 141 12.32 -2.30 -23.71
N ALA A 142 11.26 -1.48 -23.67
CA ALA A 142 10.38 -1.26 -24.83
C ALA A 142 11.14 -0.61 -26.00
N ARG A 143 11.92 0.45 -25.74
CA ARG A 143 12.74 1.14 -26.75
C ARG A 143 13.84 0.24 -27.33
N GLU A 144 14.42 -0.63 -26.50
CA GLU A 144 15.40 -1.62 -26.93
C GLU A 144 14.78 -2.74 -27.81
N GLY A 145 13.44 -2.81 -27.88
CA GLY A 145 12.73 -3.87 -28.58
C GLY A 145 12.71 -5.20 -27.82
N PHE A 146 12.99 -5.18 -26.51
CA PHE A 146 13.06 -6.36 -25.67
C PHE A 146 11.76 -7.17 -25.67
N TYR A 147 10.62 -6.47 -25.67
CA TYR A 147 9.29 -7.06 -25.67
C TYR A 147 8.80 -7.54 -27.04
N ASN A 148 9.52 -7.27 -28.12
CA ASN A 148 9.07 -7.61 -29.47
C ASN A 148 8.89 -9.13 -29.64
N ASN A 149 7.74 -9.57 -30.16
CA ASN A 149 7.40 -10.98 -30.35
C ASN A 149 7.49 -11.83 -29.06
N THR A 150 7.32 -11.22 -27.89
CA THR A 150 7.07 -11.97 -26.65
C THR A 150 5.59 -12.36 -26.58
N THR A 151 5.20 -13.18 -25.60
CA THR A 151 3.79 -13.60 -25.46
C THR A 151 3.20 -13.23 -24.10
N PHE A 152 1.87 -13.12 -24.08
CA PHE A 152 1.11 -13.20 -22.84
C PHE A 152 1.06 -14.66 -22.39
N HIS A 153 2.12 -15.09 -21.69
CA HIS A 153 2.35 -16.49 -21.37
C HIS A 153 1.45 -17.05 -20.26
N ARG A 154 0.73 -16.19 -19.54
CA ARG A 154 -0.24 -16.58 -18.51
C ARG A 154 -1.39 -15.60 -18.49
N VAL A 155 -2.59 -16.06 -18.85
CA VAL A 155 -3.81 -15.25 -18.92
C VAL A 155 -4.92 -15.98 -18.16
N LEU A 156 -5.22 -15.51 -16.95
CA LEU A 156 -6.20 -16.13 -16.06
C LEU A 156 -7.49 -15.33 -16.05
N ASP A 157 -8.58 -15.99 -16.40
CA ASP A 157 -9.91 -15.38 -16.46
C ASP A 157 -10.31 -14.76 -15.11
N GLY A 158 -10.89 -13.56 -15.15
CA GLY A 158 -11.25 -12.79 -13.96
C GLY A 158 -10.07 -12.30 -13.09
N PHE A 159 -8.82 -12.54 -13.49
CA PHE A 159 -7.64 -12.13 -12.72
C PHE A 159 -6.74 -11.19 -13.52
N MET A 160 -5.91 -11.71 -14.43
CA MET A 160 -4.91 -10.90 -15.13
C MET A 160 -4.36 -11.56 -16.40
N ALA A 161 -3.77 -10.74 -17.28
CA ALA A 161 -2.89 -11.15 -18.36
C ALA A 161 -1.44 -10.78 -18.03
N GLN A 162 -0.57 -11.77 -17.90
CA GLN A 162 0.86 -11.62 -17.61
C GLN A 162 1.71 -11.88 -18.86
N GLY A 163 2.67 -11.00 -19.11
CA GLY A 163 3.59 -11.00 -20.24
C GLY A 163 4.97 -10.49 -19.86
N GLY A 164 5.80 -10.19 -20.86
CA GLY A 164 7.13 -9.60 -20.65
C GLY A 164 8.24 -10.60 -20.28
N ASP A 165 7.98 -11.90 -20.42
CA ASP A 165 9.01 -12.93 -20.37
C ASP A 165 9.55 -13.21 -21.80
N PRO A 166 10.83 -12.93 -22.09
CA PRO A 166 11.43 -13.21 -23.40
C PRO A 166 11.41 -14.70 -23.79
N THR A 167 11.36 -15.61 -22.81
CA THR A 167 11.33 -17.06 -23.03
C THR A 167 9.92 -17.63 -23.17
N GLY A 168 8.89 -16.89 -22.75
CA GLY A 168 7.50 -17.36 -22.70
C GLY A 168 7.22 -18.46 -21.66
N THR A 169 8.17 -18.75 -20.76
CA THR A 169 8.06 -19.85 -19.77
C THR A 169 7.43 -19.41 -18.45
N GLY A 170 7.42 -18.11 -18.18
CA GLY A 170 7.09 -17.49 -16.88
C GLY A 170 8.30 -17.30 -15.95
N ALA A 171 9.49 -17.79 -16.33
CA ALA A 171 10.69 -17.76 -15.48
C ALA A 171 11.81 -16.84 -16.01
N GLY A 172 11.71 -16.35 -17.24
CA GLY A 172 12.73 -15.49 -17.84
C GLY A 172 12.62 -14.02 -17.42
N GLY A 173 13.68 -13.26 -17.70
CA GLY A 173 13.77 -11.85 -17.36
C GLY A 173 14.92 -11.14 -18.08
N PRO A 174 15.21 -9.88 -17.72
CA PRO A 174 16.21 -9.07 -18.42
C PRO A 174 17.65 -9.34 -17.94
N GLY A 175 17.84 -10.07 -16.84
CA GLY A 175 19.15 -10.38 -16.24
C GLY A 175 19.48 -9.64 -14.95
N TYR A 176 18.59 -8.74 -14.52
CA TYR A 176 18.69 -8.03 -13.25
C TYR A 176 17.35 -8.01 -12.51
N ARG A 177 17.40 -7.55 -11.26
CA ARG A 177 16.24 -7.32 -10.39
C ARG A 177 16.32 -5.95 -9.75
N PHE A 178 15.17 -5.32 -9.47
CA PHE A 178 15.08 -4.03 -8.79
C PHE A 178 13.93 -3.97 -7.77
N GLN A 179 13.98 -2.93 -6.93
CA GLN A 179 13.06 -2.70 -5.81
C GLN A 179 11.60 -2.47 -6.24
N ASP A 180 10.66 -2.63 -5.32
CA ASP A 180 9.27 -2.23 -5.48
C ASP A 180 9.09 -0.72 -5.24
N GLU A 181 8.15 -0.09 -5.95
CA GLU A 181 7.75 1.32 -5.79
C GLU A 181 6.25 1.36 -5.45
N ILE A 182 5.92 1.20 -4.16
CA ILE A 182 4.54 1.19 -3.70
C ILE A 182 4.08 2.62 -3.39
N ASP A 183 3.17 3.14 -4.21
CA ASP A 183 2.48 4.41 -3.95
C ASP A 183 1.13 4.13 -3.25
N PRO A 184 0.86 4.70 -2.06
CA PRO A 184 -0.38 4.47 -1.33
C PRO A 184 -1.67 4.91 -2.06
N SER A 185 -1.56 5.82 -3.03
CA SER A 185 -2.69 6.28 -3.85
C SER A 185 -3.00 5.38 -5.04
N LEU A 186 -2.14 4.38 -5.32
CA LEU A 186 -2.37 3.38 -6.35
C LEU A 186 -2.74 2.05 -5.70
N THR A 187 -3.99 1.64 -5.90
CA THR A 187 -4.52 0.35 -5.41
C THR A 187 -5.11 -0.45 -6.56
N PHE A 188 -5.16 -1.78 -6.39
CA PHE A 188 -5.77 -2.71 -7.32
C PHE A 188 -7.30 -2.74 -7.18
N ASP A 189 -7.94 -1.58 -7.29
CA ASP A 189 -9.38 -1.36 -7.09
C ASP A 189 -10.21 -1.52 -8.38
N ARG A 190 -9.56 -1.70 -9.53
CA ARG A 190 -10.19 -1.78 -10.86
C ARG A 190 -9.39 -2.61 -11.87
N ALA A 191 -10.06 -2.92 -12.97
CA ALA A 191 -9.44 -3.54 -14.14
C ALA A 191 -8.55 -2.54 -14.91
N GLY A 192 -7.64 -3.05 -15.74
CA GLY A 192 -6.84 -2.25 -16.66
C GLY A 192 -5.58 -1.64 -16.04
N LEU A 193 -5.18 -2.06 -14.84
CA LEU A 193 -3.95 -1.61 -14.18
C LEU A 193 -2.76 -2.43 -14.64
N LEU A 194 -1.67 -1.77 -15.02
CA LEU A 194 -0.38 -2.36 -15.34
C LEU A 194 0.48 -2.43 -14.07
N ALA A 195 0.98 -3.62 -13.75
CA ALA A 195 1.83 -3.83 -12.59
C ALA A 195 2.95 -4.84 -12.83
N MET A 196 4.03 -4.74 -12.06
CA MET A 196 5.18 -5.65 -12.19
C MET A 196 4.88 -7.02 -11.58
N ALA A 197 5.17 -8.08 -12.33
CA ALA A 197 5.24 -9.42 -11.78
C ALA A 197 6.57 -9.58 -11.02
N ASN A 198 6.51 -10.21 -9.85
CA ASN A 198 7.68 -10.47 -9.00
C ASN A 198 7.57 -11.84 -8.32
N SER A 199 8.66 -12.27 -7.68
CA SER A 199 8.73 -13.51 -6.88
C SER A 199 8.96 -13.21 -5.40
N GLY A 200 8.48 -12.05 -4.93
CA GLY A 200 8.75 -11.50 -3.60
C GLY A 200 9.40 -10.11 -3.65
N PRO A 201 9.62 -9.48 -2.49
CA PRO A 201 10.09 -8.10 -2.40
C PRO A 201 11.39 -7.86 -3.18
N ALA A 202 11.45 -6.73 -3.89
CA ALA A 202 12.60 -6.29 -4.67
C ALA A 202 13.09 -7.28 -5.74
N THR A 203 12.15 -7.95 -6.40
CA THR A 203 12.45 -8.89 -7.49
C THR A 203 11.82 -8.54 -8.82
N ASN A 204 11.51 -7.25 -9.04
CA ASN A 204 10.98 -6.77 -10.31
C ASN A 204 12.03 -6.92 -11.42
N GLY A 205 11.57 -7.26 -12.63
CA GLY A 205 12.43 -7.46 -13.81
C GLY A 205 11.77 -6.90 -15.06
N SER A 206 11.47 -7.77 -16.04
CA SER A 206 10.80 -7.37 -17.29
C SER A 206 9.33 -7.77 -17.33
N GLN A 207 8.93 -8.76 -16.54
CA GLN A 207 7.58 -9.30 -16.55
C GLN A 207 6.59 -8.34 -15.89
N PHE A 208 5.44 -8.17 -16.53
CA PHE A 208 4.34 -7.34 -16.05
C PHE A 208 3.02 -8.07 -16.25
N PHE A 209 1.97 -7.59 -15.60
CA PHE A 209 0.61 -8.05 -15.84
C PHE A 209 -0.38 -6.89 -15.92
N ILE A 210 -1.51 -7.17 -16.54
CA ILE A 210 -2.66 -6.27 -16.67
C ILE A 210 -3.85 -6.90 -15.96
N THR A 211 -4.50 -6.18 -15.04
CA THR A 211 -5.66 -6.70 -14.31
C THR A 211 -6.93 -6.74 -15.16
N PHE A 212 -7.75 -7.79 -14.98
CA PHE A 212 -9.08 -7.89 -15.57
C PHE A 212 -10.20 -7.46 -14.61
N ALA A 213 -9.90 -7.37 -13.32
CA ALA A 213 -10.83 -7.05 -12.26
C ALA A 213 -10.06 -6.41 -11.08
N PRO A 214 -10.75 -5.90 -10.04
CA PRO A 214 -10.10 -5.54 -8.79
C PRO A 214 -9.37 -6.74 -8.17
N THR A 215 -8.13 -6.53 -7.73
CA THR A 215 -7.25 -7.57 -7.17
C THR A 215 -6.56 -7.09 -5.90
N GLU A 216 -7.35 -6.64 -4.92
CA GLU A 216 -6.88 -5.94 -3.72
C GLU A 216 -5.84 -6.71 -2.89
N TRP A 217 -5.81 -8.04 -2.96
CA TRP A 217 -4.80 -8.86 -2.29
C TRP A 217 -3.37 -8.65 -2.83
N LEU A 218 -3.23 -7.99 -3.99
CA LEU A 218 -1.94 -7.60 -4.56
C LEU A 218 -1.44 -6.25 -4.03
N ASN A 219 -2.28 -5.48 -3.31
CA ASN A 219 -1.89 -4.19 -2.75
C ASN A 219 -0.68 -4.32 -1.83
N GLY A 220 0.29 -3.41 -1.98
CA GLY A 220 1.54 -3.43 -1.21
C GLY A 220 2.55 -4.51 -1.61
N ASN A 221 2.20 -5.40 -2.54
CA ASN A 221 3.05 -6.50 -2.99
C ASN A 221 3.58 -6.33 -4.40
N HIS A 222 2.92 -5.52 -5.24
CA HIS A 222 3.29 -5.29 -6.64
C HIS A 222 3.29 -3.80 -6.96
N THR A 223 4.26 -3.37 -7.76
CA THR A 223 4.36 -1.98 -8.22
C THR A 223 3.35 -1.74 -9.35
N ILE A 224 2.35 -0.89 -9.11
CA ILE A 224 1.45 -0.38 -10.16
C ILE A 224 2.18 0.76 -10.87
N PHE A 225 2.36 0.65 -12.19
CA PHE A 225 3.14 1.62 -12.96
C PHE A 225 2.40 2.17 -14.19
N GLY A 226 1.15 1.79 -14.42
CA GLY A 226 0.33 2.40 -15.45
C GLY A 226 -1.12 1.93 -15.46
N GLU A 227 -1.92 2.51 -16.34
CA GLU A 227 -3.33 2.20 -16.53
C GLU A 227 -3.74 2.34 -18.00
N ILE A 228 -4.59 1.43 -18.47
CA ILE A 228 -5.14 1.46 -19.82
C ILE A 228 -6.03 2.70 -20.04
N VAL A 229 -5.74 3.42 -21.10
CA VAL A 229 -6.51 4.58 -21.56
C VAL A 229 -7.30 4.30 -22.85
N GLU A 230 -6.85 3.35 -23.68
CA GLU A 230 -7.54 2.93 -24.91
C GLU A 230 -7.33 1.43 -25.15
N GLY A 231 -8.30 0.75 -25.77
CA GLY A 231 -8.20 -0.66 -26.11
C GLY A 231 -8.47 -1.63 -24.95
N ALA A 232 -9.21 -1.21 -23.93
CA ALA A 232 -9.57 -2.09 -22.80
C ALA A 232 -10.35 -3.33 -23.26
N GLU A 233 -11.15 -3.23 -24.32
CA GLU A 233 -11.89 -4.33 -24.93
C GLU A 233 -11.00 -5.41 -25.56
N VAL A 234 -9.71 -5.13 -25.79
CA VAL A 234 -8.74 -6.13 -26.27
C VAL A 234 -8.42 -7.14 -25.18
N LEU A 235 -8.52 -6.75 -23.90
CA LEU A 235 -8.28 -7.66 -22.77
C LEU A 235 -9.21 -8.87 -22.78
N ASP A 236 -10.46 -8.69 -23.18
CA ASP A 236 -11.44 -9.77 -23.27
C ASP A 236 -11.17 -10.72 -24.44
N LYS A 237 -10.38 -10.28 -25.43
CA LYS A 237 -9.99 -11.07 -26.60
C LYS A 237 -8.70 -11.85 -26.38
N LEU A 238 -7.93 -11.51 -25.34
CA LEU A 238 -6.73 -12.29 -24.99
C LEU A 238 -7.13 -13.73 -24.65
N THR A 239 -6.50 -14.66 -25.35
CA THR A 239 -6.69 -16.09 -25.20
C THR A 239 -6.31 -16.51 -23.80
N ARG A 240 -7.31 -17.00 -23.04
CA ARG A 240 -7.11 -17.52 -21.70
C ARG A 240 -6.11 -18.67 -21.73
N ARG A 241 -5.10 -18.60 -20.88
CA ARG A 241 -3.99 -19.56 -20.81
C ARG A 241 -3.54 -19.74 -19.37
N ASP A 242 -3.77 -20.93 -18.83
CA ASP A 242 -3.10 -21.38 -17.62
C ASP A 242 -1.95 -22.34 -18.01
N PRO A 243 -0.68 -21.93 -17.86
CA PRO A 243 0.47 -22.76 -18.24
C PRO A 243 0.56 -24.07 -17.45
N THR A 244 -0.13 -24.19 -16.31
CA THR A 244 -0.20 -25.45 -15.55
C THR A 244 -1.13 -26.47 -16.20
N THR A 245 -2.14 -26.01 -16.93
CA THR A 245 -3.14 -26.87 -17.58
C THR A 245 -2.84 -27.11 -19.06
N ASN A 246 -2.23 -26.13 -19.74
CA ASN A 246 -1.88 -26.19 -21.15
C ASN A 246 -0.46 -25.65 -21.39
N PRO A 247 0.59 -26.44 -21.09
CA PRO A 247 1.97 -25.97 -21.15
C PRO A 247 2.49 -25.75 -22.59
N SER A 248 1.85 -26.36 -23.59
CA SER A 248 2.29 -26.33 -24.99
C SER A 248 1.76 -25.17 -25.82
N PHE A 249 0.69 -24.51 -25.37
CA PHE A 249 0.19 -23.30 -26.04
C PHE A 249 1.08 -22.12 -25.65
N GLU A 250 1.47 -21.22 -26.55
CA GLU A 250 2.41 -20.12 -26.25
C GLU A 250 1.75 -18.79 -25.86
N GLY A 251 0.42 -18.69 -25.94
CA GLY A 251 -0.33 -17.45 -25.66
C GLY A 251 -0.31 -16.48 -26.85
N ASP A 252 -1.10 -15.41 -26.76
CA ASP A 252 -1.14 -14.39 -27.83
C ASP A 252 0.17 -13.62 -27.90
N LEU A 253 0.54 -13.23 -29.12
CA LEU A 253 1.75 -12.44 -29.37
C LEU A 253 1.59 -10.98 -28.94
N LEU A 254 2.62 -10.47 -28.27
CA LEU A 254 2.93 -9.05 -28.12
C LEU A 254 3.98 -8.70 -29.19
N TYR A 255 3.53 -8.12 -30.30
CA TYR A 255 4.39 -7.79 -31.42
C TYR A 255 5.44 -6.74 -31.05
N THR A 256 5.05 -5.68 -30.35
CA THR A 256 5.96 -4.62 -29.90
C THR A 256 5.30 -3.73 -28.84
N VAL A 257 6.11 -2.93 -28.15
CA VAL A 257 5.65 -1.87 -27.24
C VAL A 257 6.22 -0.54 -27.72
N LEU A 258 5.34 0.35 -28.18
CA LEU A 258 5.72 1.68 -28.65
C LEU A 258 5.59 2.69 -27.51
N ILE A 259 6.63 3.50 -27.27
CA ILE A 259 6.63 4.54 -26.24
C ILE A 259 6.44 5.91 -26.87
N GLU A 260 5.45 6.66 -26.37
CA GLU A 260 5.17 8.04 -26.75
C GLU A 260 5.30 8.96 -25.54
N GLU A 261 5.91 10.13 -25.71
CA GLU A 261 5.94 11.19 -24.71
C GLU A 261 4.82 12.20 -24.98
N SER A 262 4.23 12.75 -23.93
CA SER A 262 3.12 13.68 -24.01
C SER A 262 3.17 14.69 -22.87
N GLU A 263 2.57 15.86 -23.13
CA GLU A 263 2.30 16.90 -22.14
C GLU A 263 0.88 16.79 -21.56
N THR A 264 0.08 15.83 -22.03
CA THR A 264 -1.35 15.70 -21.69
C THR A 264 -1.72 14.27 -21.29
N SER A 265 -2.44 14.17 -20.16
CA SER A 265 -3.03 12.93 -19.61
C SER A 265 -4.33 12.59 -20.33
N LEU A 266 -4.49 11.32 -20.72
CA LEU A 266 -5.71 10.74 -21.30
C LEU A 266 -6.51 9.99 -20.25
N LEU A 267 -5.86 9.55 -19.17
CA LEU A 267 -6.61 9.20 -17.98
C LEU A 267 -7.46 10.41 -17.62
N PRO A 268 -8.74 10.20 -17.26
CA PRO A 268 -9.48 11.27 -16.63
C PRO A 268 -8.55 11.77 -15.55
N THR A 269 -8.21 13.07 -15.57
CA THR A 269 -7.70 13.70 -14.36
C THR A 269 -8.69 13.19 -13.33
N PRO A 270 -8.26 12.36 -12.34
CA PRO A 270 -9.21 11.83 -11.36
C PRO A 270 -10.03 13.04 -11.02
N LEU A 271 -11.35 13.03 -11.29
CA LEU A 271 -12.19 14.19 -11.01
C LEU A 271 -11.69 14.57 -9.64
N PRO A 272 -10.98 15.71 -9.48
CA PRO A 272 -10.44 16.00 -8.17
C PRO A 272 -11.69 15.90 -7.33
N PRO A 273 -11.74 15.04 -6.28
CA PRO A 273 -12.88 15.06 -5.40
C PRO A 273 -13.08 16.53 -5.15
N THR A 274 -14.19 17.10 -5.65
CA THR A 274 -14.29 18.53 -6.07
C THR A 274 -13.33 19.31 -5.23
N PRO A 275 -12.22 19.91 -5.72
CA PRO A 275 -11.11 20.28 -4.85
C PRO A 275 -11.69 21.19 -3.79
N THR A 276 -12.02 20.61 -2.66
CA THR A 276 -12.19 21.33 -1.43
C THR A 276 -10.74 21.71 -1.25
N PRO A 277 -10.37 22.99 -1.34
CA PRO A 277 -9.05 23.38 -0.87
C PRO A 277 -8.90 22.69 0.48
N THR A 278 -8.03 21.69 0.56
CA THR A 278 -7.86 20.87 1.76
C THR A 278 -7.59 21.87 2.87
N PRO A 279 -8.54 22.11 3.79
CA PRO A 279 -8.55 23.38 4.50
C PRO A 279 -7.28 23.52 5.32
N PHE A 280 -6.92 24.76 5.66
CA PHE A 280 -6.10 24.91 6.85
C PHE A 280 -6.99 24.53 8.03
N ALA A 281 -6.48 23.71 8.94
CA ALA A 281 -7.19 23.47 10.19
C ALA A 281 -7.46 24.84 10.85
N PRO A 282 -8.73 25.24 11.06
CA PRO A 282 -9.05 26.58 11.57
C PRO A 282 -8.45 26.78 12.95
N THR A 283 -7.87 27.96 13.16
CA THR A 283 -7.08 28.30 14.36
C THR A 283 -7.88 29.09 15.41
N GLY A 284 -9.21 28.99 15.42
CA GLY A 284 -10.06 29.73 16.35
C GLY A 284 -11.48 29.17 16.52
N ALA A 285 -12.21 29.75 17.47
CA ALA A 285 -13.53 29.37 17.99
C ALA A 285 -14.71 29.33 16.98
N GLU A 286 -14.45 29.23 15.68
CA GLU A 286 -15.43 28.73 14.69
C GLU A 286 -15.61 27.19 14.80
N ALA A 287 -15.00 26.57 15.82
CA ALA A 287 -15.06 25.15 16.16
C ALA A 287 -16.35 24.71 16.86
N ASP A 288 -17.34 25.60 17.03
CA ASP A 288 -18.67 25.23 17.55
C ASP A 288 -19.41 24.28 16.57
N GLU A 289 -19.04 24.31 15.29
CA GLU A 289 -19.46 23.29 14.33
C GLU A 289 -18.37 22.20 14.29
N ARG A 290 -18.65 21.01 14.86
CA ARG A 290 -17.82 19.80 14.72
C ARG A 290 -17.88 19.28 13.28
N LEU A 291 -17.40 20.08 12.31
CA LEU A 291 -17.62 19.87 10.88
C LEU A 291 -17.20 18.48 10.40
N LEU A 292 -16.09 17.96 10.95
CA LEU A 292 -15.58 16.65 10.57
C LEU A 292 -16.39 15.49 11.16
N ALA A 293 -17.11 15.69 12.26
CA ALA A 293 -17.98 14.66 12.83
C ALA A 293 -19.08 14.21 11.85
N THR A 294 -19.44 15.07 10.87
CA THR A 294 -20.43 14.76 9.82
C THR A 294 -19.83 14.11 8.56
N VAL A 295 -18.50 14.08 8.45
CA VAL A 295 -17.76 13.46 7.35
C VAL A 295 -17.42 12.03 7.74
N GLU A 296 -17.59 11.05 6.85
CA GLU A 296 -17.24 9.65 7.17
C GLU A 296 -15.75 9.51 7.52
N PRO A 297 -15.36 8.70 8.54
CA PRO A 297 -13.97 8.50 8.96
C PRO A 297 -12.98 8.31 7.81
N ALA A 298 -13.23 7.36 6.91
CA ALA A 298 -12.33 7.07 5.81
C ALA A 298 -12.10 8.27 4.85
N GLN A 299 -13.05 9.21 4.77
CA GLN A 299 -12.92 10.43 3.95
C GLN A 299 -12.08 11.51 4.63
N ARG A 300 -11.68 11.32 5.90
CA ARG A 300 -10.83 12.25 6.65
C ARG A 300 -9.33 11.95 6.50
N ALA A 301 -8.96 10.91 5.75
CA ALA A 301 -7.58 10.64 5.41
C ALA A 301 -7.01 11.77 4.53
N ASN A 302 -5.86 12.31 4.94
CA ASN A 302 -5.17 13.43 4.29
C ASN A 302 -6.05 14.69 4.11
N TYR A 303 -6.97 14.93 5.05
CA TYR A 303 -7.97 15.99 4.97
C TYR A 303 -7.44 17.42 5.18
N TYR A 304 -6.26 17.60 5.76
CA TYR A 304 -5.61 18.91 5.96
C TYR A 304 -4.18 18.92 5.42
N ASN A 305 -3.78 20.03 4.82
CA ASN A 305 -2.43 20.19 4.23
C ASN A 305 -1.39 20.74 5.20
N THR A 306 -1.80 21.32 6.33
CA THR A 306 -0.90 22.01 7.26
C THR A 306 -1.44 21.90 8.68
N ALA A 307 -0.51 21.74 9.62
CA ALA A 307 -0.82 21.75 11.04
C ALA A 307 -1.47 23.09 11.45
N PRO A 308 -2.40 23.08 12.41
CA PRO A 308 -2.98 24.30 12.94
C PRO A 308 -1.90 25.17 13.60
N GLU A 309 -2.01 26.49 13.45
CA GLU A 309 -1.20 27.42 14.23
C GLU A 309 -1.50 27.27 15.73
N LEU A 310 -0.54 27.65 16.57
CA LEU A 310 -0.69 27.59 18.03
C LEU A 310 -1.75 28.59 18.49
N ALA A 311 -2.89 28.08 18.96
CA ALA A 311 -4.06 28.85 19.39
C ALA A 311 -4.43 28.64 20.86
N ILE A 312 -3.98 27.54 21.49
CA ILE A 312 -4.24 27.28 22.91
C ILE A 312 -3.49 28.25 23.82
N ASP A 313 -4.07 28.57 24.97
CA ASP A 313 -3.36 29.21 26.08
C ASP A 313 -2.55 28.15 26.85
N THR A 314 -1.24 28.15 26.69
CA THR A 314 -0.34 27.15 27.31
C THR A 314 -0.19 27.31 28.83
N THR A 315 -0.76 28.36 29.43
CA THR A 315 -0.76 28.58 30.88
C THR A 315 -1.95 27.93 31.58
N ARG A 316 -2.96 27.49 30.82
CA ARG A 316 -4.17 26.84 31.32
C ARG A 316 -4.02 25.32 31.33
N GLN A 317 -4.86 24.68 32.14
CA GLN A 317 -4.96 23.23 32.20
C GLN A 317 -6.05 22.76 31.24
N TYR A 318 -5.78 21.67 30.52
CA TYR A 318 -6.74 21.07 29.62
C TYR A 318 -6.96 19.61 29.99
N THR A 319 -8.20 19.17 29.95
CA THR A 319 -8.56 17.76 29.99
C THR A 319 -9.33 17.38 28.74
N ALA A 320 -9.27 16.12 28.36
CA ALA A 320 -10.07 15.59 27.25
C ALA A 320 -10.77 14.30 27.66
N THR A 321 -12.05 14.21 27.35
CA THR A 321 -12.84 12.99 27.51
C THR A 321 -12.92 12.28 26.16
N ILE A 322 -12.38 11.07 26.10
CA ILE A 322 -12.53 10.15 24.97
C ILE A 322 -13.65 9.18 25.31
N ALA A 323 -14.80 9.34 24.65
CA ALA A 323 -15.89 8.38 24.72
C ALA A 323 -15.65 7.26 23.71
N THR A 324 -15.86 6.02 24.14
CA THR A 324 -15.71 4.81 23.32
C THR A 324 -16.89 3.89 23.55
N THR A 325 -17.02 2.86 22.71
CA THR A 325 -18.02 1.79 22.88
C THR A 325 -17.89 1.01 24.20
N GLN A 326 -16.75 1.09 24.88
CA GLN A 326 -16.49 0.43 26.18
C GLN A 326 -16.60 1.38 27.38
N GLY A 327 -16.82 2.68 27.17
CA GLY A 327 -16.89 3.69 28.23
C GLY A 327 -16.03 4.92 27.93
N GLU A 328 -15.87 5.77 28.94
CA GLU A 328 -15.16 7.05 28.81
C GLU A 328 -13.78 6.98 29.50
N MET A 329 -12.79 7.61 28.87
CA MET A 329 -11.47 7.87 29.45
C MET A 329 -11.23 9.37 29.54
N VAL A 330 -10.73 9.86 30.67
CA VAL A 330 -10.37 11.27 30.85
C VAL A 330 -8.86 11.42 30.84
N ILE A 331 -8.36 12.31 30.00
CA ILE A 331 -6.94 12.59 29.79
C ILE A 331 -6.60 13.98 30.33
N GLU A 332 -5.53 14.09 31.11
CA GLU A 332 -4.85 15.34 31.44
C GLU A 332 -3.84 15.68 30.32
N LEU A 333 -3.87 16.91 29.81
CA LEU A 333 -3.01 17.37 28.71
C LEU A 333 -1.93 18.36 29.20
N TYR A 334 -0.70 18.18 28.76
CA TYR A 334 0.47 18.94 29.20
C TYR A 334 0.75 20.15 28.29
N ALA A 335 -0.16 21.13 28.30
CA ALA A 335 -0.13 22.28 27.38
C ALA A 335 1.12 23.17 27.52
N ASP A 336 1.71 23.23 28.70
CA ASP A 336 2.93 24.00 28.99
C ASP A 336 4.20 23.29 28.50
N ALA A 337 4.22 21.96 28.52
CA ALA A 337 5.38 21.15 28.16
C ALA A 337 5.37 20.69 26.70
N ALA A 338 4.20 20.41 26.14
CA ALA A 338 4.01 19.93 24.76
C ALA A 338 2.99 20.80 24.00
N PRO A 339 3.23 22.11 23.88
CA PRO A 339 2.27 23.05 23.30
C PRO A 339 1.88 22.71 21.85
N VAL A 340 2.79 22.22 21.01
CA VAL A 340 2.47 21.87 19.61
C VAL A 340 1.56 20.64 19.56
N ALA A 341 1.90 19.59 20.29
CA ALA A 341 1.13 18.35 20.34
C ALA A 341 -0.25 18.56 20.97
N VAL A 342 -0.33 19.28 22.09
CA VAL A 342 -1.62 19.60 22.74
C VAL A 342 -2.48 20.48 21.84
N ASN A 343 -1.91 21.52 21.22
CA ASN A 343 -2.67 22.39 20.31
C ASN A 343 -3.28 21.59 19.16
N ASN A 344 -2.48 20.74 18.53
CA ASN A 344 -2.92 19.89 17.44
C ASN A 344 -4.05 18.94 17.88
N PHE A 345 -3.88 18.27 19.02
CA PHE A 345 -4.90 17.37 19.57
C PHE A 345 -6.22 18.10 19.87
N VAL A 346 -6.14 19.27 20.51
CA VAL A 346 -7.31 20.08 20.87
C VAL A 346 -8.07 20.55 19.63
N VAL A 347 -7.38 21.08 18.63
CA VAL A 347 -8.01 21.55 17.38
C VAL A 347 -8.70 20.41 16.66
N LEU A 348 -8.04 19.26 16.47
CA LEU A 348 -8.66 18.11 15.80
C LEU A 348 -9.83 17.52 16.59
N SER A 349 -9.75 17.52 17.92
CA SER A 349 -10.86 17.07 18.78
C SER A 349 -12.07 17.97 18.68
N ASN A 350 -11.88 19.30 18.66
CA ASN A 350 -12.98 20.26 18.54
C ASN A 350 -13.63 20.21 17.16
N LEU A 351 -12.87 19.88 16.11
CA LEU A 351 -13.41 19.67 14.76
C LEU A 351 -14.19 18.35 14.62
N GLY A 352 -14.09 17.43 15.58
CA GLY A 352 -14.68 16.10 15.51
C GLY A 352 -13.88 15.12 14.63
N PHE A 353 -12.59 15.34 14.42
CA PHE A 353 -11.75 14.47 13.59
C PHE A 353 -11.72 13.03 14.12
N PHE A 354 -11.72 12.85 15.44
CA PHE A 354 -11.63 11.55 16.10
C PHE A 354 -12.97 10.81 16.20
N ASP A 355 -14.10 11.45 15.86
CA ASP A 355 -15.44 10.90 16.08
C ASP A 355 -15.73 9.77 15.09
N GLY A 356 -16.07 8.59 15.60
CA GLY A 356 -16.29 7.38 14.81
C GLY A 356 -15.02 6.70 14.32
N LEU A 357 -13.82 7.11 14.76
CA LEU A 357 -12.59 6.46 14.32
C LEU A 357 -12.43 5.06 14.94
N PRO A 358 -11.90 4.09 14.19
CA PRO A 358 -11.62 2.76 14.71
C PRO A 358 -10.41 2.76 15.66
N ILE A 359 -10.36 1.76 16.54
CA ILE A 359 -9.12 1.38 17.21
C ILE A 359 -8.25 0.65 16.19
N ASN A 360 -7.20 1.31 15.71
CA ASN A 360 -6.35 0.79 14.62
C ASN A 360 -5.52 -0.42 15.03
N GLN A 361 -4.96 -0.40 16.24
CA GLN A 361 -4.19 -1.53 16.79
C GLN A 361 -4.39 -1.65 18.29
N ASN A 362 -4.41 -2.88 18.79
CA ASN A 362 -4.42 -3.16 20.21
C ASN A 362 -3.35 -4.21 20.54
N SER A 363 -2.29 -3.77 21.21
CA SER A 363 -1.25 -4.64 21.76
C SER A 363 -1.33 -4.62 23.28
N PRO A 364 -1.96 -5.62 23.94
CA PRO A 364 -2.13 -5.64 25.39
C PRO A 364 -0.83 -5.51 26.18
N ASP A 365 0.27 -6.04 25.64
CA ASP A 365 1.59 -6.00 26.27
C ASP A 365 2.37 -4.70 26.00
N ASN A 366 1.76 -3.72 25.33
CA ASN A 366 2.46 -2.51 24.89
C ASN A 366 1.57 -1.26 24.91
N ALA A 367 0.69 -1.14 23.91
CA ALA A 367 -0.09 0.05 23.70
C ALA A 367 -1.31 -0.20 22.80
N LEU A 368 -2.25 0.74 22.87
CA LEU A 368 -3.36 0.88 21.93
C LEU A 368 -3.06 2.03 20.97
N ILE A 369 -3.41 1.90 19.69
CA ILE A 369 -3.23 2.92 18.65
C ILE A 369 -4.57 3.23 18.01
N PHE A 370 -4.87 4.52 17.84
CA PHE A 370 -6.03 5.01 17.08
C PHE A 370 -5.65 6.30 16.33
N GLY A 371 -6.54 6.81 15.47
CA GLY A 371 -6.35 8.08 14.78
C GLY A 371 -5.91 7.98 13.32
N SER A 372 -5.70 6.77 12.78
CA SER A 372 -5.71 6.52 11.33
C SER A 372 -7.17 6.38 10.87
N PRO A 373 -7.67 7.23 9.97
CA PRO A 373 -9.11 7.30 9.69
C PRO A 373 -9.70 6.09 8.94
N ASP A 374 -8.87 5.31 8.27
CA ASP A 374 -9.23 4.20 7.40
C ASP A 374 -8.50 2.89 7.76
N ASN A 375 -7.95 2.78 8.97
CA ASN A 375 -7.10 1.68 9.43
C ASN A 375 -5.79 1.49 8.64
N ASN A 376 -5.42 2.41 7.75
CA ASN A 376 -4.12 2.38 7.10
C ASN A 376 -3.09 3.16 7.94
N PRO A 377 -2.05 2.53 8.50
CA PRO A 377 -1.04 3.21 9.32
C PRO A 377 -0.21 4.24 8.54
N GLN A 378 -0.27 4.25 7.20
CA GLN A 378 0.35 5.29 6.37
C GLN A 378 -0.53 6.54 6.25
N HIS A 379 -1.83 6.42 6.49
CA HIS A 379 -2.78 7.52 6.36
C HIS A 379 -3.01 8.21 7.71
N ASP A 380 -3.02 9.52 7.64
CA ASP A 380 -3.06 10.46 8.76
C ASP A 380 -4.01 11.61 8.39
N VAL A 381 -4.10 12.65 9.20
CA VAL A 381 -4.83 13.88 8.89
C VAL A 381 -4.27 14.65 7.67
N GLY A 382 -3.05 14.35 7.21
CA GLY A 382 -2.45 14.91 5.99
C GLY A 382 -1.24 15.83 6.22
N TYR A 383 -0.85 16.05 7.47
CA TYR A 383 0.38 16.73 7.84
C TYR A 383 1.10 16.00 8.97
N ARG A 384 2.34 16.40 9.22
CA ARG A 384 3.12 16.02 10.40
C ARG A 384 3.33 17.23 11.29
N ILE A 385 3.49 17.01 12.59
CA ILE A 385 3.82 18.06 13.55
C ILE A 385 5.28 17.92 13.99
N GLN A 386 5.85 19.04 14.46
CA GLN A 386 7.15 19.01 15.12
C GLN A 386 7.09 18.11 16.36
N ALA A 387 8.04 17.18 16.50
CA ALA A 387 8.10 16.32 17.67
C ALA A 387 8.62 17.09 18.89
N GLU A 388 7.90 16.98 20.01
CA GLU A 388 8.24 17.57 21.31
C GLU A 388 8.71 16.46 22.25
N THR A 389 10.02 16.19 22.22
CA THR A 389 10.64 15.08 22.95
C THR A 389 11.39 15.53 24.18
N ASN A 390 11.79 14.56 25.01
CA ASN A 390 12.56 14.75 26.25
C ASN A 390 11.82 15.60 27.30
N LEU A 391 10.49 15.46 27.36
CA LEU A 391 9.63 16.18 28.29
C LEU A 391 9.81 15.67 29.72
N THR A 392 9.68 16.53 30.73
CA THR A 392 10.05 16.14 32.11
C THR A 392 9.00 15.33 32.86
N HIS A 393 7.89 14.95 32.22
CA HIS A 393 6.82 14.19 32.86
C HIS A 393 7.18 12.72 33.05
N THR A 394 6.68 12.14 34.14
CA THR A 394 6.80 10.71 34.39
C THR A 394 5.88 9.96 33.43
N LEU A 395 6.45 8.98 32.70
CA LEU A 395 5.67 8.08 31.86
C LEU A 395 5.01 7.02 32.73
N GLU A 396 3.73 6.76 32.50
CA GLU A 396 2.88 5.87 33.29
C GLU A 396 1.97 5.06 32.34
N VAL A 397 1.26 4.08 32.87
CA VAL A 397 0.15 3.46 32.13
C VAL A 397 -0.89 4.53 31.83
N GLY A 398 -1.38 4.57 30.60
CA GLY A 398 -2.29 5.59 30.10
C GLY A 398 -1.59 6.85 29.56
N SER A 399 -0.26 6.93 29.53
CA SER A 399 0.44 8.02 28.84
C SER A 399 0.09 8.03 27.34
N VAL A 400 -0.17 9.23 26.81
CA VAL A 400 -0.62 9.45 25.44
C VAL A 400 0.44 10.20 24.64
N ALA A 401 0.74 9.72 23.44
CA ALA A 401 1.71 10.35 22.53
C ALA A 401 1.29 10.24 21.07
N TYR A 402 1.83 11.14 20.24
CA TYR A 402 1.80 10.95 18.79
C TYR A 402 2.82 9.89 18.35
N ILE A 403 2.47 9.12 17.31
CA ILE A 403 3.39 8.17 16.67
C ILE A 403 4.53 8.95 15.99
N PRO A 404 5.80 8.61 16.26
CA PRO A 404 6.94 9.32 15.69
C PRO A 404 7.32 8.80 14.31
N PHE A 405 7.85 9.69 13.50
CA PHE A 405 8.41 9.41 12.18
C PHE A 405 9.78 10.05 12.05
N GLN A 406 10.71 9.34 11.42
CA GLN A 406 11.99 9.91 11.04
C GLN A 406 11.97 10.21 9.55
N LEU A 407 12.12 11.49 9.20
CA LEU A 407 12.24 11.90 7.81
C LEU A 407 13.58 11.42 7.24
N PRO A 408 13.71 11.29 5.90
CA PRO A 408 14.99 10.94 5.26
C PRO A 408 16.14 11.91 5.60
N THR A 409 15.81 13.14 5.98
CA THR A 409 16.76 14.15 6.48
C THR A 409 17.34 13.82 7.86
N GLY A 410 16.81 12.80 8.53
CA GLY A 410 17.10 12.45 9.92
C GLY A 410 16.26 13.23 10.95
N GLU A 411 15.46 14.20 10.50
CA GLU A 411 14.56 14.99 11.35
C GLU A 411 13.46 14.11 11.94
N LEU A 412 13.23 14.27 13.24
CA LEU A 412 12.18 13.58 13.97
C LEU A 412 10.92 14.45 13.96
N VAL A 413 9.84 13.91 13.41
CA VAL A 413 8.51 14.51 13.39
C VAL A 413 7.51 13.55 14.05
N ALA A 414 6.31 14.03 14.33
CA ALA A 414 5.22 13.20 14.85
C ALA A 414 4.04 13.18 13.87
N SER A 415 3.22 12.13 13.95
CA SER A 415 1.93 12.03 13.28
C SER A 415 1.06 13.26 13.58
N GLY A 416 0.22 13.66 12.62
CA GLY A 416 -0.78 14.69 12.83
C GLY A 416 -2.04 14.19 13.57
N SER A 417 -2.40 12.91 13.50
CA SER A 417 -3.59 12.38 14.16
C SER A 417 -3.45 10.99 14.76
N GLN A 418 -2.44 10.20 14.41
CA GLN A 418 -2.26 8.88 15.01
C GLN A 418 -1.66 8.98 16.41
N LEU A 419 -2.38 8.40 17.36
CA LEU A 419 -2.13 8.45 18.78
C LEU A 419 -1.84 7.06 19.33
N LEU A 420 -0.88 7.01 20.24
CA LEU A 420 -0.57 5.87 21.07
C LEU A 420 -1.04 6.14 22.49
N VAL A 421 -1.72 5.16 23.09
CA VAL A 421 -2.04 5.13 24.52
C VAL A 421 -1.33 3.94 25.16
N ALA A 422 -0.43 4.23 26.09
CA ALA A 422 0.41 3.22 26.72
C ALA A 422 -0.40 2.28 27.62
N ARG A 423 -0.32 0.96 27.39
CA ARG A 423 -0.95 -0.07 28.26
C ARG A 423 0.00 -0.60 29.33
N ILE A 424 1.28 -0.35 29.15
CA ILE A 424 2.33 -0.57 30.16
C ILE A 424 3.08 0.73 30.38
N VAL A 425 3.82 0.83 31.49
CA VAL A 425 4.68 1.99 31.75
C VAL A 425 5.75 2.07 30.65
N PRO A 426 5.76 3.13 29.82
CA PRO A 426 6.79 3.28 28.81
C PRO A 426 8.16 3.45 29.46
N PRO A 427 9.22 2.87 28.86
CA PRO A 427 10.56 3.08 29.36
C PRO A 427 11.00 4.53 29.14
N ALA A 428 11.80 5.07 30.05
CA ALA A 428 12.19 6.49 30.05
C ALA A 428 12.84 6.96 28.72
N THR A 429 13.53 6.08 28.01
CA THR A 429 14.14 6.37 26.71
C THR A 429 13.12 6.57 25.58
N ALA A 430 11.87 6.12 25.72
CA ALA A 430 10.80 6.40 24.75
C ALA A 430 10.56 7.92 24.61
N ASN A 431 10.80 8.67 25.68
CA ASN A 431 10.66 10.11 25.68
C ASN A 431 11.62 10.81 24.70
N ALA A 432 12.71 10.16 24.26
CA ALA A 432 13.60 10.73 23.25
C ALA A 432 13.02 10.72 21.83
N GLN A 433 11.91 9.99 21.62
CA GLN A 433 11.34 9.75 20.29
C GLN A 433 9.87 10.17 20.21
N PHE A 434 9.11 10.00 21.29
CA PHE A 434 7.66 10.24 21.30
C PHE A 434 7.34 11.61 21.91
N SER A 435 6.31 12.26 21.35
CA SER A 435 5.74 13.49 21.92
C SER A 435 4.66 13.13 22.93
N PHE A 436 5.04 12.81 24.16
CA PHE A 436 4.09 12.47 25.24
C PHE A 436 3.40 13.72 25.76
N PHE A 437 2.17 13.97 25.31
CA PHE A 437 1.46 15.23 25.55
C PHE A 437 0.32 15.11 26.57
N GLY A 438 0.05 13.91 27.11
CA GLY A 438 -0.95 13.74 28.14
C GLY A 438 -0.93 12.36 28.80
N ARG A 439 -1.87 12.14 29.72
CA ARG A 439 -2.11 10.83 30.34
C ARG A 439 -3.56 10.66 30.76
N ILE A 440 -4.02 9.41 30.77
CA ILE A 440 -5.32 9.06 31.37
C ILE A 440 -5.25 9.26 32.89
N ILE A 441 -6.21 10.03 33.42
CA ILE A 441 -6.41 10.28 34.85
C ILE A 441 -7.70 9.65 35.41
N ASP A 442 -8.62 9.24 34.53
CA ASP A 442 -9.84 8.51 34.90
C ASP A 442 -10.26 7.55 33.76
N GLY A 443 -10.89 6.42 34.10
CA GLY A 443 -11.33 5.41 33.13
C GLY A 443 -10.23 4.49 32.60
N LEU A 444 -9.16 4.25 33.36
CA LEU A 444 -8.05 3.38 32.92
C LEU A 444 -8.51 1.93 32.66
N GLU A 445 -9.55 1.47 33.35
CA GLU A 445 -10.17 0.16 33.12
C GLU A 445 -10.84 0.06 31.73
N VAL A 446 -11.26 1.18 31.13
CA VAL A 446 -11.82 1.22 29.78
C VAL A 446 -10.71 0.92 28.76
N LEU A 447 -9.52 1.48 28.95
CA LEU A 447 -8.34 1.18 28.12
C LEU A 447 -8.06 -0.33 28.06
N ASP A 448 -8.28 -1.04 29.17
CA ASP A 448 -8.06 -2.49 29.22
C ASP A 448 -9.13 -3.31 28.50
N ALA A 449 -10.35 -2.78 28.41
CA ALA A 449 -11.49 -3.42 27.77
C ALA A 449 -11.53 -3.22 26.24
N LEU A 450 -10.88 -2.17 25.73
CA LEU A 450 -10.88 -1.85 24.30
C LEU A 450 -10.21 -2.92 23.43
N THR A 451 -10.80 -3.14 22.26
CA THR A 451 -10.36 -4.04 21.19
C THR A 451 -10.37 -3.32 19.84
N THR A 452 -9.87 -3.98 18.78
CA THR A 452 -9.91 -3.43 17.41
C THR A 452 -11.32 -3.42 16.80
N GLU A 453 -12.30 -4.05 17.46
CA GLU A 453 -13.72 -4.00 17.07
C GLU A 453 -14.44 -2.77 17.66
N ASP A 454 -13.78 -2.05 18.57
CA ASP A 454 -14.31 -0.85 19.22
C ASP A 454 -13.99 0.42 18.43
N THR A 455 -14.72 1.49 18.75
CA THR A 455 -14.57 2.80 18.10
C THR A 455 -14.49 3.91 19.11
N ILE A 456 -13.78 4.98 18.75
CA ILE A 456 -13.86 6.27 19.42
C ILE A 456 -15.19 6.90 19.02
N GLU A 457 -16.14 7.02 19.96
CA GLU A 457 -17.45 7.61 19.68
C GLU A 457 -17.34 9.14 19.57
N SER A 458 -16.61 9.77 20.49
CA SER A 458 -16.30 11.20 20.42
C SER A 458 -15.11 11.60 21.29
N VAL A 459 -14.50 12.75 20.97
CA VAL A 459 -13.51 13.39 21.84
C VAL A 459 -13.93 14.82 22.16
N THR A 460 -14.04 15.14 23.45
CA THR A 460 -14.42 16.47 23.97
C THR A 460 -13.30 17.04 24.82
N VAL A 461 -12.93 18.30 24.62
CA VAL A 461 -11.87 18.99 25.38
C VAL A 461 -12.49 20.02 26.32
N HIS A 462 -11.96 20.07 27.55
CA HIS A 462 -12.30 21.06 28.56
C HIS A 462 -11.06 21.86 28.94
N GLU A 463 -11.20 23.19 28.95
CA GLU A 463 -10.19 24.15 29.39
C GLU A 463 -10.55 24.65 30.79
N SER A 464 -9.58 24.74 31.70
CA SER A 464 -9.80 25.31 33.03
C SER A 464 -10.08 26.82 32.97
N GLU A 465 -11.03 27.30 33.79
CA GLU A 465 -11.39 28.73 33.88
C GLU A 465 -10.21 29.67 34.18
#